data_AF-A0A8S3GHK5-F1
#
_entry.id   AF-A0A8S3GHK5-F1
#
_cell.length_a   1.000
_cell.length_b   1.000
_cell.length_c   1.000
_cell.angle_alpha   90.00
_cell.angle_beta   90.00
_cell.angle_gamma   90.00
#
_symmetry.space_group_name_H-M   'P 1'
#
loop_
_entity.id
_entity.type
_entity.pdbx_description
1 polymer ?
#
loop_
_entity_poly.entity_id
_entity_poly.type
_entity_poly.pdbx_seq_one_letter_code
_entity_poly.pdbx_strand_id
1 'polypeptide(L)'
;LRGIELGNALIKRCVLQLQAEHPELEKFSSLSPIPDFRKWLMEELHSSSTSIISSEIRSWFHSLFSTSTWHLDETVLDEIRPILMRLCAYYLTQ
;
A
#
# COMPACT_ATOMS: atom_id res chain seq x y z
N LEU A 1 -24.78 -3.26 9.02
CA LEU A 1 -23.63 -4.13 9.37
C LEU A 1 -22.28 -3.41 9.40
N ARG A 2 -22.14 -2.15 8.92
CA ARG A 2 -20.95 -1.33 9.20
C ARG A 2 -20.83 -1.10 10.72
N GLY A 3 -19.68 -1.44 11.31
CA GLY A 3 -19.38 -1.17 12.72
C GLY A 3 -19.45 -2.36 13.67
N ILE A 4 -19.68 -3.59 13.19
CA ILE A 4 -19.51 -4.78 14.04
C ILE A 4 -18.08 -5.30 13.88
N GLU A 5 -17.30 -5.31 14.95
CA GLU A 5 -15.93 -5.83 15.00
C GLU A 5 -15.92 -7.38 14.92
N LEU A 6 -16.21 -7.91 13.73
CA LEU A 6 -16.15 -9.35 13.46
C LEU A 6 -14.83 -9.78 12.79
N GLY A 7 -14.04 -8.84 12.24
CA GLY A 7 -12.91 -9.13 11.34
C GLY A 7 -11.86 -10.06 11.93
N ASN A 8 -11.38 -9.79 13.15
CA ASN A 8 -10.36 -10.61 13.80
C ASN A 8 -10.87 -12.02 14.13
N ALA A 9 -12.13 -12.14 14.54
CA ALA A 9 -12.74 -13.44 14.84
C ALA A 9 -12.99 -14.27 13.57
N LEU A 10 -13.30 -13.64 12.44
CA LEU A 10 -13.52 -14.31 11.16
C LEU A 10 -12.23 -14.89 10.59
N ILE A 11 -11.14 -14.12 10.56
CA ILE A 11 -9.85 -14.62 10.06
C ILE A 11 -9.37 -15.79 10.92
N LYS A 12 -9.48 -15.69 12.26
CA LYS A 12 -9.10 -16.77 13.16
C LYS A 12 -9.94 -18.04 12.94
N ARG A 13 -11.24 -17.91 12.69
CA ARG A 13 -12.12 -19.05 12.37
C ARG A 13 -11.73 -19.70 11.04
N CYS A 14 -11.45 -18.90 10.00
CA CYS A 14 -11.00 -19.41 8.70
C CYS A 14 -9.68 -20.17 8.83
N VAL A 15 -8.70 -19.62 9.55
CA VAL A 15 -7.40 -20.29 9.78
C VAL A 15 -7.59 -21.62 10.53
N LEU A 16 -8.37 -21.62 11.62
CA LEU A 16 -8.63 -22.85 12.39
C LEU A 16 -9.32 -23.94 11.55
N GLN A 17 -10.27 -23.53 10.70
CA GLN A 17 -10.94 -24.47 9.81
C GLN A 17 -9.98 -25.04 8.75
N LEU A 18 -9.17 -24.19 8.12
CA LEU A 18 -8.16 -24.63 7.16
C LEU A 18 -7.12 -25.57 7.79
N GLN A 19 -6.68 -25.31 9.02
CA GLN A 19 -5.76 -26.20 9.72
C GLN A 19 -6.38 -27.54 10.11
N ALA A 20 -7.68 -27.58 10.39
CA ALA A 20 -8.39 -28.84 10.65
C ALA A 20 -8.49 -29.71 9.39
N GLU A 21 -8.66 -29.08 8.22
CA GLU A 21 -8.75 -29.76 6.92
C GLU A 21 -7.36 -30.11 6.35
N HIS A 22 -6.35 -29.27 6.60
CA HIS A 22 -4.98 -29.38 6.09
C HIS A 22 -3.96 -29.10 7.20
N PRO A 23 -3.64 -30.09 8.06
CA PRO A 23 -2.73 -29.93 9.19
C PRO A 23 -1.29 -29.52 8.80
N GLU A 24 -0.88 -29.75 7.56
CA GLU A 24 0.41 -29.37 7.00
C GLU A 24 0.56 -27.86 6.73
N LEU A 25 -0.53 -27.08 6.77
CA LEU A 25 -0.50 -25.64 6.51
C LEU A 25 -0.06 -24.84 7.76
N GLU A 26 1.16 -24.32 7.70
CA GLU A 26 1.76 -23.54 8.81
C GLU A 26 1.70 -22.02 8.60
N LYS A 27 1.60 -21.54 7.35
CA LYS A 27 1.74 -20.11 7.00
C LYS A 27 0.45 -19.55 6.42
N PHE A 28 -0.07 -18.50 7.05
CA PHE A 28 -1.25 -17.77 6.61
C PHE A 28 -0.89 -16.29 6.48
N SER A 29 -1.23 -15.69 5.34
CA SER A 29 -0.97 -14.27 5.05
C SER A 29 -2.10 -13.72 4.18
N SER A 30 -2.29 -12.40 4.21
CA SER A 30 -3.23 -11.71 3.33
C SER A 30 -2.48 -10.84 2.31
N LEU A 31 -3.02 -10.79 1.10
CA LEU A 31 -2.66 -9.77 0.11
C LEU A 31 -3.74 -8.69 0.15
N SER A 32 -3.77 -7.94 1.26
CA SER A 32 -4.75 -6.89 1.47
C SER A 32 -4.45 -5.68 0.58
N PRO A 33 -5.45 -5.08 -0.08
CA PRO A 33 -5.27 -3.80 -0.72
C PRO A 33 -5.01 -2.71 0.34
N ILE A 34 -4.33 -1.64 -0.07
CA ILE A 34 -4.11 -0.45 0.77
C ILE A 34 -5.01 0.66 0.22
N PRO A 35 -6.30 0.71 0.63
CA PRO A 35 -7.19 1.78 0.20
C PRO A 35 -6.67 3.13 0.67
N ASP A 36 -7.06 4.18 -0.06
CA ASP A 36 -6.74 5.58 0.23
C ASP A 36 -5.25 5.99 0.16
N PHE A 37 -4.30 5.05 0.04
CA PHE A 37 -2.89 5.38 -0.09
C PHE A 37 -2.59 6.34 -1.25
N ARG A 38 -3.20 6.11 -2.42
CA ARG A 38 -3.05 7.03 -3.56
C ARG A 38 -3.55 8.44 -3.23
N LYS A 39 -4.69 8.54 -2.55
CA LYS A 39 -5.29 9.83 -2.19
C LYS A 39 -4.36 10.57 -1.21
N TRP A 40 -3.92 9.89 -0.17
CA TRP A 40 -2.95 10.40 0.79
C TRP A 40 -1.67 10.88 0.09
N LEU A 41 -1.11 10.07 -0.82
CA LEU A 41 0.09 10.44 -1.59
C LEU A 41 -0.11 11.73 -2.39
N MET A 42 -1.27 11.88 -3.06
CA MET A 42 -1.56 13.11 -3.79
C MET A 42 -1.68 14.31 -2.84
N GLU A 43 -2.33 14.18 -1.69
CA GLU A 43 -2.43 15.25 -0.70
C GLU A 43 -1.05 15.68 -0.18
N GLU A 44 -0.18 14.72 0.12
CA GLU A 44 1.22 14.97 0.53
C GLU A 44 2.03 15.68 -0.56
N LEU A 45 1.82 15.33 -1.83
CA LEU A 45 2.50 15.96 -2.97
C LEU A 45 2.06 17.42 -3.17
N HIS A 46 0.79 17.75 -2.90
CA HIS A 46 0.29 19.13 -2.97
C HIS A 46 0.59 19.95 -1.71
N SER A 47 0.66 19.30 -0.54
CA SER A 47 0.96 19.97 0.71
C SER A 47 2.46 20.19 0.87
N SER A 48 2.90 21.44 0.87
CA SER A 48 4.29 21.84 1.16
C SER A 48 4.71 21.57 2.61
N SER A 49 3.83 20.97 3.44
CA SER A 49 4.04 20.78 4.88
C SER A 49 5.04 19.67 5.23
N THR A 50 5.24 18.70 4.35
CA THR A 50 5.88 17.44 4.73
C THR A 50 7.29 17.34 4.15
N SER A 51 8.28 17.39 5.05
CA SER A 51 9.73 17.34 4.78
C SER A 51 10.21 16.04 4.11
N ILE A 52 9.36 15.03 3.96
CA ILE A 52 9.75 13.67 3.52
C ILE A 52 9.92 13.60 2.00
N ILE A 53 9.27 14.49 1.25
CA ILE A 53 9.31 14.54 -0.22
C ILE A 53 9.98 15.84 -0.68
N SER A 54 11.12 15.71 -1.35
CA SER A 54 11.85 16.86 -1.92
C SER A 54 11.09 17.48 -3.10
N SER A 55 11.44 18.72 -3.45
CA SER A 55 10.87 19.45 -4.59
C SER A 55 11.03 18.70 -5.92
N GLU A 56 12.18 18.09 -6.15
CA GLU A 56 12.52 17.37 -7.38
C GLU A 56 11.62 16.14 -7.55
N ILE A 57 11.45 15.39 -6.45
CA ILE A 57 10.59 14.21 -6.41
C ILE A 57 9.14 14.60 -6.66
N ARG A 58 8.67 15.72 -6.07
CA ARG A 58 7.30 16.22 -6.29
C ARG A 58 7.04 16.50 -7.77
N SER A 59 7.92 17.27 -8.42
CA SER A 59 7.80 17.57 -9.85
C SER A 59 7.83 16.30 -10.71
N TRP A 60 8.68 15.34 -10.36
CA TRP A 60 8.76 14.07 -11.05
C TRP A 60 7.46 13.25 -10.93
N PHE A 61 6.87 13.15 -9.73
CA PHE A 61 5.57 12.49 -9.54
C PHE A 61 4.44 13.16 -10.33
N HIS A 62 4.40 14.48 -10.41
CA HIS A 62 3.41 15.20 -11.22
C HIS A 62 3.54 14.85 -12.71
N SER A 63 4.77 14.83 -13.24
CA SER A 63 5.02 14.41 -14.62
C SER A 63 4.63 12.95 -14.83
N LEU A 64 4.96 12.08 -13.88
CA LEU A 64 4.75 10.65 -14.02
C LEU A 64 3.27 10.25 -13.98
N PHE A 65 2.51 10.81 -13.03
CA PHE A 65 1.08 10.55 -12.92
C PHE A 65 0.25 11.20 -14.02
N SER A 66 0.84 12.11 -14.81
CA SER A 66 0.22 12.61 -16.03
C SER A 66 0.22 11.56 -17.16
N THR A 67 1.12 10.58 -17.11
CA THR A 67 1.22 9.50 -18.09
C THR A 67 0.51 8.23 -17.58
N SER A 68 -0.61 7.84 -18.16
CA SER A 68 -1.41 6.68 -17.67
C SER A 68 -0.68 5.32 -17.70
N THR A 69 0.40 5.20 -18.48
CA THR A 69 1.12 3.95 -18.75
C THR A 69 2.47 3.83 -18.03
N TRP A 70 2.76 4.69 -17.04
CA TRP A 70 4.06 4.67 -16.34
C TRP A 70 4.41 3.32 -15.71
N HIS A 71 3.41 2.52 -15.35
CA HIS A 71 3.56 1.19 -14.74
C HIS A 71 3.96 0.10 -15.75
N LEU A 72 4.06 0.41 -17.03
CA LEU A 72 4.51 -0.52 -18.07
C LEU A 72 6.01 -0.37 -18.39
N ASP A 73 6.65 0.68 -17.88
CA ASP A 73 8.07 0.94 -18.08
C ASP A 73 8.88 0.42 -16.89
N GLU A 74 9.66 -0.64 -17.11
CA GLU A 74 10.48 -1.27 -16.08
C GLU A 74 11.54 -0.31 -15.50
N THR A 75 12.07 0.59 -16.32
CA THR A 75 13.11 1.55 -15.86
C THR A 75 12.53 2.55 -14.87
N VAL A 76 11.35 3.10 -15.21
CA VAL A 76 10.57 3.96 -14.33
C VAL A 76 10.18 3.23 -13.05
N LEU A 77 9.74 1.96 -13.17
CA LEU A 77 9.35 1.15 -12.02
C LEU A 77 10.50 0.94 -11.04
N ASP A 78 11.72 0.67 -11.54
CA ASP A 78 12.88 0.46 -10.69
C ASP A 78 13.32 1.74 -9.97
N GLU A 79 13.18 2.89 -10.62
CA GLU A 79 13.45 4.20 -10.01
C GLU A 79 12.41 4.56 -8.94
N ILE A 80 11.11 4.33 -9.21
CA ILE A 80 10.03 4.79 -8.34
C ILE A 80 9.72 3.84 -7.18
N ARG A 81 9.93 2.54 -7.37
CA ARG A 81 9.64 1.50 -6.37
C ARG A 81 10.24 1.81 -4.99
N PRO A 82 11.54 2.12 -4.81
CA PRO A 82 12.09 2.38 -3.48
C PRO A 82 11.46 3.62 -2.82
N ILE A 83 11.09 4.63 -3.61
CA ILE A 83 10.45 5.85 -3.12
C ILE A 83 9.02 5.55 -2.65
N LEU A 84 8.23 4.86 -3.47
CA LEU A 84 6.86 4.46 -3.11
C LEU A 84 6.83 3.50 -1.93
N MET A 85 7.77 2.55 -1.84
CA MET A 85 7.88 1.64 -0.70
C MET A 85 8.16 2.41 0.59
N ARG A 86 9.07 3.39 0.58
CA ARG A 86 9.36 4.21 1.75
C ARG A 86 8.15 5.06 2.18
N LEU A 87 7.44 5.65 1.23
CA LEU A 87 6.23 6.44 1.50
C LEU A 87 5.07 5.56 2.00
N CYS A 88 4.91 4.37 1.44
CA CYS A 88 3.93 3.38 1.90
C CYS A 88 4.23 2.88 3.31
N ALA A 89 5.50 2.60 3.61
CA ALA A 89 5.93 2.23 4.96
C ALA A 89 5.61 3.36 5.96
N TYR A 90 5.90 4.61 5.61
CA TYR A 90 5.54 5.76 6.44
C TYR A 90 4.02 5.85 6.67
N TYR A 91 3.21 5.75 5.61
CA TYR A 91 1.75 5.78 5.67
C TYR A 91 1.16 4.72 6.61
N LEU A 92 1.67 3.49 6.57
CA LEU A 92 1.17 2.39 7.41
C LEU A 92 1.58 2.49 8.88
N THR A 93 2.58 3.33 9.21
CA THR A 93 3.08 3.52 10.58
C THR A 93 2.56 4.77 11.28
N GLN A 94 1.84 5.64 10.57
CA GLN A 94 1.13 6.77 11.19
C GLN A 94 -0.12 6.28 11.93
#